data_AF-R9LVG0-F1
#
_entry.id   AF-R9LVG0-F1
#
_cell.length_a   1.000
_cell.length_b   1.000
_cell.length_c   1.000
_cell.angle_alpha   90.00
_cell.angle_beta   90.00
_cell.angle_gamma   90.00
#
_symmetry.space_group_name_H-M   'P 1'
#
loop_
_entity.id
_entity.type
_entity.pdbx_description
1 polymer ?
#
loop_
_entity_poly.entity_id
_entity_poly.type
_entity_poly.pdbx_seq_one_letter_code
_entity_poly.pdbx_strand_id
1 'polypeptide(L)'
;MSVYAGMNMGERILFVRENCGDLSQEEFAKRLGMTKSAISGYETGRRIPTDSVLKHIAREFRVDEGWLVEGNGEPFEPDDGDVLEEIFHRFNCSEFERAFLREYLFLPEHDRIEFSAYLERLFRNTADALGLEKHSTAPTPVLQSPREMSREEIHAELDRQLDEEKEAAENASGFGHGKSGRATG
;
A
#
# COMPACT_ATOMS: atom_id res chain seq x y z
N MET A 1 -8.14 9.89 -3.22
CA MET A 1 -8.81 10.71 -2.19
C MET A 1 -9.48 9.75 -1.24
N SER A 2 -9.15 9.78 0.06
CA SER A 2 -9.75 8.88 1.05
C SER A 2 -11.27 9.09 1.07
N VAL A 3 -12.04 7.99 1.05
CA VAL A 3 -13.50 7.99 1.00
C VAL A 3 -14.11 8.66 2.25
N TYR A 4 -13.34 8.73 3.34
CA TYR A 4 -13.78 9.19 4.66
C TYR A 4 -13.66 10.70 4.90
N ALA A 5 -12.97 11.44 4.02
CA ALA A 5 -12.70 12.87 4.20
C ALA A 5 -13.96 13.78 4.21
N GLY A 6 -15.12 13.24 3.79
CA GLY A 6 -16.42 13.93 3.85
C GLY A 6 -17.23 13.69 5.12
N MET A 7 -16.85 12.72 5.96
CA MET A 7 -17.61 12.37 7.18
C MET A 7 -17.28 13.31 8.33
N ASN A 8 -18.30 13.76 9.06
CA ASN A 8 -18.14 14.45 10.33
C ASN A 8 -17.89 13.46 11.50
N MET A 9 -17.48 13.97 12.67
CA MET A 9 -17.14 13.14 13.82
C MET A 9 -18.29 12.24 14.29
N GLY A 10 -19.53 12.71 14.25
CA GLY A 10 -20.70 11.90 14.60
C GLY A 10 -20.91 10.75 13.63
N GLU A 11 -20.76 11.00 12.33
CA GLU A 11 -20.82 9.98 11.29
C GLU A 11 -19.71 8.95 11.42
N ARG A 12 -18.51 9.34 11.87
CA ARG A 12 -17.41 8.40 12.13
C ARG A 12 -17.67 7.54 13.37
N ILE A 13 -18.25 8.10 14.43
CA ILE A 13 -18.67 7.30 15.61
C ILE A 13 -19.76 6.30 15.22
N LEU A 14 -20.72 6.74 14.40
CA LEU A 14 -21.75 5.88 13.82
C LEU A 14 -21.13 4.73 13.01
N PHE A 15 -20.17 5.06 12.14
CA PHE A 15 -19.45 4.09 11.33
C PHE A 15 -18.75 3.03 12.20
N VAL A 16 -18.07 3.44 13.28
CA VAL A 16 -17.45 2.49 14.22
C VAL A 16 -18.48 1.55 14.83
N ARG A 17 -19.62 2.07 15.29
CA ARG A 17 -20.69 1.25 15.88
C ARG A 17 -21.21 0.18 14.92
N GLU A 18 -21.42 0.55 13.66
CA GLU A 18 -21.99 -0.33 12.63
C GLU A 18 -20.95 -1.36 12.14
N ASN A 19 -19.68 -0.98 12.03
CA ASN A 19 -18.64 -1.85 11.50
C ASN A 19 -17.96 -2.74 12.57
N CYS A 20 -18.14 -2.46 13.87
CA CYS A 20 -17.66 -3.31 14.97
C CYS A 20 -18.71 -4.31 15.46
N GLY A 21 -19.38 -4.99 14.52
CA GLY A 21 -20.37 -6.03 14.80
C GLY A 21 -21.83 -5.56 14.78
N ASP A 22 -22.14 -4.50 14.03
CA ASP A 22 -23.50 -3.97 13.81
C ASP A 22 -24.29 -3.76 15.11
N LEU A 23 -23.66 -3.06 16.05
CA LEU A 23 -24.19 -2.91 17.41
C LEU A 23 -25.33 -1.90 17.44
N SER A 24 -26.36 -2.16 18.25
CA SER A 24 -27.33 -1.10 18.58
C SER A 24 -26.67 0.01 19.40
N GLN A 25 -27.25 1.22 19.40
CA GLN A 25 -26.77 2.32 20.26
C GLN A 25 -26.76 1.95 21.76
N GLU A 26 -27.66 1.04 22.17
CA GLU A 26 -27.75 0.55 23.55
C GLU A 26 -26.56 -0.34 23.90
N GLU A 27 -26.18 -1.25 23.01
CA GLU A 27 -25.03 -2.16 23.19
C GLU A 27 -23.71 -1.40 23.12
N PHE A 28 -23.59 -0.47 22.18
CA PHE A 28 -22.42 0.40 22.05
C PHE A 28 -22.22 1.25 23.31
N ALA A 29 -23.30 1.87 23.80
CA ALA A 29 -23.27 2.62 25.05
C ALA A 29 -22.87 1.73 26.24
N LYS A 30 -23.40 0.51 26.32
CA LYS A 30 -23.07 -0.44 27.38
C LYS A 30 -21.59 -0.82 27.40
N ARG A 31 -20.97 -1.08 26.24
CA ARG A 31 -19.53 -1.37 26.16
C ARG A 31 -18.67 -0.19 26.64
N LEU A 32 -19.08 1.03 26.30
CA LEU A 32 -18.38 2.25 26.70
C LEU A 32 -18.69 2.72 28.13
N GLY A 33 -19.61 2.06 28.84
CA GLY A 33 -20.08 2.50 30.16
C GLY A 33 -20.83 3.83 30.12
N MET A 34 -21.51 4.13 29.01
CA MET A 34 -22.24 5.38 28.76
C MET A 34 -23.75 5.13 28.63
N THR A 35 -24.53 6.22 28.53
CA THR A 35 -25.97 6.12 28.24
C THR A 35 -26.21 6.14 26.73
N LYS A 36 -27.26 5.46 26.27
CA LYS A 36 -27.72 5.52 24.87
C LYS A 36 -27.94 6.96 24.37
N SER A 37 -28.48 7.83 25.23
CA SER A 37 -28.69 9.24 24.89
C SER A 37 -27.39 10.01 24.65
N ALA A 38 -26.30 9.65 25.34
CA ALA A 38 -24.98 10.22 25.07
C ALA A 38 -24.51 9.81 23.66
N ILE A 39 -24.55 8.51 23.35
CA ILE A 39 -24.17 7.98 22.03
C ILE A 39 -25.00 8.61 20.89
N SER A 40 -26.32 8.61 21.02
CA SER A 40 -27.19 9.26 20.03
C SER A 40 -26.87 10.76 19.86
N GLY A 41 -26.52 11.45 20.95
CA GLY A 41 -26.08 12.84 20.89
C GLY A 41 -24.78 13.03 20.12
N TYR A 42 -23.82 12.11 20.28
CA TYR A 42 -22.55 12.13 19.55
C TYR A 42 -22.74 11.80 18.07
N GLU A 43 -23.43 10.70 17.74
CA GLU A 43 -23.66 10.26 16.36
C GLU A 43 -24.41 11.31 15.52
N THR A 44 -25.34 12.04 16.14
CA THR A 44 -26.11 13.09 15.46
C THR A 44 -25.43 14.47 15.46
N GLY A 45 -24.24 14.59 16.06
CA GLY A 45 -23.52 15.86 16.21
C GLY A 45 -24.16 16.86 17.18
N ARG A 46 -25.23 16.49 17.88
CA ARG A 46 -25.89 17.35 18.89
C ARG A 46 -25.01 17.56 20.13
N ARG A 47 -24.08 16.65 20.39
CA ARG A 47 -23.08 16.74 21.45
C ARG A 47 -21.71 16.46 20.86
N ILE A 48 -20.72 17.23 21.31
CA ILE A 48 -19.32 17.00 20.95
C ILE A 48 -18.71 16.10 22.03
N PRO A 49 -18.18 14.91 21.68
CA PRO A 49 -17.46 14.06 22.62
C PRO A 49 -16.20 14.76 23.13
N THR A 50 -15.80 14.50 24.36
CA THR A 50 -14.48 14.94 24.87
C THR A 50 -13.39 14.02 24.33
N ASP A 51 -12.14 14.50 24.31
CA ASP A 51 -10.97 13.70 23.91
C ASP A 51 -10.88 12.38 24.68
N SER A 52 -11.24 12.39 25.97
CA SER A 52 -11.26 11.18 26.79
C SER A 52 -12.27 10.14 26.30
N VAL A 53 -13.42 10.59 25.76
CA VAL A 53 -14.44 9.70 25.19
C VAL A 53 -13.95 9.15 23.85
N LEU A 54 -13.35 9.98 23.00
CA LEU A 54 -12.79 9.55 21.72
C LEU A 54 -11.68 8.50 21.92
N LYS A 55 -10.77 8.73 22.86
CA LYS A 55 -9.74 7.74 23.25
C LYS A 55 -10.32 6.45 23.79
N HIS A 56 -11.41 6.55 24.55
CA HIS A 56 -12.09 5.36 25.05
C HIS A 56 -12.69 4.54 23.90
N ILE A 57 -13.36 5.20 22.95
CA ILE A 57 -13.91 4.56 21.76
C ILE A 57 -12.79 3.92 20.93
N ALA A 58 -11.72 4.65 20.64
CA ALA A 58 -10.57 4.16 19.89
C ALA A 58 -10.00 2.87 20.48
N ARG A 59 -9.77 2.86 21.80
CA ARG A 59 -9.23 1.69 22.50
C ARG A 59 -10.21 0.51 22.54
N GLU A 60 -11.47 0.76 22.85
CA GLU A 60 -12.49 -0.30 22.99
C GLU A 60 -12.75 -1.02 21.66
N PHE A 61 -12.71 -0.29 20.55
CA PHE A 61 -13.07 -0.79 19.23
C PHE A 61 -11.90 -0.95 18.27
N ARG A 62 -10.66 -0.75 18.74
CA ARG A 62 -9.41 -0.82 17.94
C ARG A 62 -9.48 0.05 16.68
N VAL A 63 -9.91 1.29 16.88
CA VAL A 63 -10.05 2.32 15.82
C VAL A 63 -8.88 3.28 15.91
N ASP A 64 -8.36 3.71 14.76
CA ASP A 64 -7.34 4.76 14.72
C ASP A 64 -7.89 6.10 15.27
N GLU A 65 -7.19 6.67 16.25
CA GLU A 65 -7.61 7.91 16.90
C GLU A 65 -7.57 9.09 15.92
N GLY A 66 -6.57 9.13 15.02
CA GLY A 66 -6.42 10.17 14.01
C GLY A 66 -7.59 10.18 13.03
N TRP A 67 -7.99 9.00 12.55
CA TRP A 67 -9.18 8.84 11.72
C TRP A 67 -10.45 9.24 12.48
N LEU A 68 -10.62 8.83 13.73
CA LEU A 68 -11.82 9.15 14.50
C LEU A 68 -11.96 10.67 14.72
N VAL A 69 -10.86 11.38 14.94
CA VAL A 69 -10.83 12.83 15.21
C VAL A 69 -10.87 13.67 13.93
N GLU A 70 -10.08 13.30 12.92
CA GLU A 70 -9.83 14.14 11.74
C GLU A 70 -10.45 13.57 10.45
N GLY A 71 -10.80 12.28 10.44
CA GLY A 71 -11.27 11.58 9.24
C GLY A 71 -10.16 11.23 8.24
N ASN A 72 -8.90 11.37 8.65
CA ASN A 72 -7.72 11.09 7.83
C ASN A 72 -7.26 9.64 8.05
N GLY A 73 -6.83 8.96 7.00
CA GLY A 73 -6.34 7.58 7.08
C GLY A 73 -7.45 6.52 7.01
N GLU A 74 -7.16 5.33 7.54
CA GLU A 74 -8.08 4.20 7.61
C GLU A 74 -8.64 4.05 9.03
N PRO A 75 -9.93 3.68 9.19
CA PRO A 75 -10.59 3.57 10.50
C PRO A 75 -10.03 2.47 11.39
N PHE A 76 -9.65 1.34 10.81
CA PHE A 76 -9.22 0.16 11.53
C PHE A 76 -7.81 -0.20 11.12
N GLU A 77 -7.02 -0.69 12.08
CA GLU A 77 -5.82 -1.44 11.74
C GLU A 77 -6.26 -2.72 11.02
N PRO A 78 -5.63 -3.09 9.89
CA PRO A 78 -5.94 -4.35 9.24
C PRO A 78 -5.67 -5.48 10.24
N ASP A 79 -6.60 -6.44 10.36
CA ASP A 79 -6.36 -7.61 11.18
C ASP A 79 -5.13 -8.35 10.63
N ASP A 80 -4.27 -8.86 11.51
CA ASP A 80 -3.09 -9.64 11.09
C ASP A 80 -3.52 -10.81 10.19
N GLY A 81 -4.73 -11.36 10.43
CA GLY A 81 -5.37 -12.33 9.55
C GLY A 81 -5.61 -11.80 8.14
N ASP A 82 -6.22 -10.63 8.00
CA ASP A 82 -6.55 -10.02 6.70
C ASP A 82 -5.29 -9.74 5.87
N VAL A 83 -4.22 -9.25 6.50
CA VAL A 83 -2.92 -9.00 5.84
C VAL A 83 -2.33 -10.31 5.32
N LEU A 84 -2.32 -11.36 6.15
CA LEU A 84 -1.76 -12.66 5.76
C LEU A 84 -2.59 -13.34 4.67
N GLU A 85 -3.92 -13.25 4.71
CA GLU A 85 -4.78 -13.80 3.66
C GLU A 85 -4.51 -13.15 2.30
N GLU A 86 -4.31 -11.84 2.25
CA GLU A 86 -3.95 -11.14 1.00
C GLU A 86 -2.62 -11.65 0.45
N ILE A 87 -1.59 -11.76 1.29
CA ILE A 87 -0.27 -12.29 0.91
C ILE A 87 -0.41 -13.71 0.40
N PHE A 88 -1.08 -14.58 1.14
CA PHE A 88 -1.23 -15.98 0.78
C PHE A 88 -2.00 -16.17 -0.53
N HIS A 89 -2.99 -15.33 -0.80
CA HIS A 89 -3.70 -15.35 -2.08
C HIS A 89 -2.81 -14.85 -3.22
N ARG A 90 -2.14 -13.71 -3.04
CA ARG A 90 -1.30 -13.08 -4.06
C ARG A 90 -0.17 -13.98 -4.53
N PHE A 91 0.44 -14.75 -3.63
CA PHE A 91 1.54 -15.66 -3.95
C PHE A 91 1.08 -17.11 -4.19
N ASN A 92 -0.22 -17.38 -4.17
CA ASN A 92 -0.80 -18.73 -4.29
C ASN A 92 -0.18 -19.73 -3.31
N CYS A 93 0.02 -19.31 -2.05
CA CYS A 93 0.60 -20.16 -1.02
C CYS A 93 -0.27 -21.40 -0.78
N SER A 94 0.37 -22.56 -0.78
CA SER A 94 -0.22 -23.85 -0.43
C SER A 94 -0.70 -23.88 1.02
N GLU A 95 -1.61 -24.81 1.35
CA GLU A 95 -2.10 -25.01 2.72
C GLU A 95 -0.97 -25.18 3.74
N PHE A 96 0.11 -25.85 3.34
CA PHE A 96 1.28 -26.01 4.18
C PHE A 96 2.00 -24.67 4.40
N GLU A 97 2.27 -23.89 3.34
CA GLU A 97 2.93 -22.58 3.46
C GLU A 97 2.10 -21.61 4.30
N ARG A 98 0.76 -21.60 4.13
CA ARG A 98 -0.16 -20.80 4.94
C ARG A 98 -0.07 -21.15 6.43
N ALA A 99 -0.13 -22.44 6.75
CA ALA A 99 -0.04 -22.91 8.13
C ALA A 99 1.34 -22.58 8.72
N PHE A 100 2.42 -22.88 8.00
CA PHE A 100 3.78 -22.61 8.44
C PHE A 100 4.02 -21.11 8.67
N LEU A 101 3.66 -20.25 7.70
CA LEU A 101 3.93 -18.81 7.79
C LEU A 101 3.12 -18.15 8.91
N ARG A 102 1.87 -18.59 9.16
CA ARG A 102 1.15 -18.12 10.36
C ARG A 102 1.93 -18.45 11.62
N GLU A 103 2.19 -19.73 11.87
CA GLU A 103 2.86 -20.16 13.09
C GLU A 103 4.22 -19.48 13.26
N TYR A 104 5.02 -19.41 12.19
CA TYR A 104 6.32 -18.75 12.21
C TYR A 104 6.25 -17.26 12.55
N LEU A 105 5.32 -16.51 11.95
CA LEU A 105 5.21 -15.06 12.20
C LEU A 105 4.69 -14.74 13.60
N PHE A 106 3.87 -15.63 14.19
CA PHE A 106 3.37 -15.51 15.56
C PHE A 106 4.36 -16.00 16.64
N LEU A 107 5.48 -16.64 16.27
CA LEU A 107 6.53 -17.00 17.23
C LEU A 107 7.19 -15.74 17.83
N PRO A 108 7.63 -15.79 19.10
CA PRO A 108 8.52 -14.78 19.68
C PRO A 108 9.77 -14.56 18.82
N GLU A 109 10.30 -13.34 18.81
CA GLU A 109 11.46 -12.98 17.98
C GLU A 109 12.67 -13.89 18.23
N HIS A 110 12.99 -14.16 19.49
CA HIS A 110 14.04 -15.10 19.89
C HIS A 110 13.84 -16.49 19.26
N ASP A 111 12.61 -16.99 19.25
CA ASP A 111 12.31 -18.33 18.74
C ASP A 111 12.40 -18.36 17.21
N ARG A 112 12.01 -17.27 16.52
CA ARG A 112 12.23 -17.13 15.08
C ARG A 112 13.71 -17.14 14.72
N ILE A 113 14.54 -16.43 15.49
CA ILE A 113 16.00 -16.38 15.28
C ILE A 113 16.61 -17.78 15.43
N GLU A 114 16.28 -18.49 16.51
CA GLU A 114 16.77 -19.85 16.75
C GLU A 114 16.30 -20.82 15.66
N PHE A 115 15.03 -20.70 15.24
CA PHE A 115 14.47 -21.51 14.17
C PHE A 115 15.16 -21.26 12.82
N SER A 116 15.39 -19.99 12.45
CA SER A 116 16.13 -19.63 11.23
C SER A 116 17.56 -20.16 11.26
N ALA A 117 18.27 -20.02 12.38
CA ALA A 117 19.62 -20.54 12.54
C ALA A 117 19.66 -22.07 12.39
N TYR A 118 18.65 -22.77 12.92
CA TYR A 118 18.50 -24.21 12.74
C TYR A 118 18.29 -24.58 11.27
N LEU A 119 17.37 -23.92 10.58
CA LEU A 119 17.10 -24.18 9.16
C LEU A 119 18.34 -23.94 8.30
N GLU A 120 19.03 -22.83 8.49
CA GLU A 120 20.26 -22.55 7.76
C GLU A 120 21.32 -23.66 7.95
N ARG A 121 21.48 -24.14 9.19
CA ARG A 121 22.41 -25.24 9.46
C ARG A 121 21.94 -26.54 8.79
N LEU A 122 20.65 -26.83 8.85
CA LEU A 122 20.06 -28.02 8.23
C LEU A 122 20.27 -28.02 6.71
N PHE A 123 20.02 -26.87 6.06
CA PHE A 123 20.19 -26.73 4.63
C PHE A 123 21.66 -26.70 4.20
N ARG A 124 22.57 -26.07 4.97
CA ARG A 124 24.03 -26.16 4.72
C ARG A 124 24.51 -27.60 4.75
N ASN A 125 24.19 -28.34 5.80
CA ASN A 125 24.60 -29.74 5.92
C ASN A 125 24.03 -30.61 4.77
N THR A 126 22.84 -30.28 4.30
CA THR A 126 22.19 -30.97 3.17
C THR A 126 22.86 -30.60 1.84
N ALA A 127 23.20 -29.33 1.63
CA ALA A 127 23.93 -28.85 0.46
C ALA A 127 25.34 -29.47 0.38
N ASP A 128 26.03 -29.57 1.51
CA ASP A 128 27.31 -30.26 1.65
C ASP A 128 27.18 -31.76 1.30
N ALA A 129 26.19 -32.45 1.88
CA ALA A 129 25.97 -33.87 1.67
C ALA A 129 25.58 -34.21 0.21
N LEU A 130 24.88 -33.30 -0.47
CA LEU A 130 24.50 -33.42 -1.88
C LEU A 130 25.56 -32.87 -2.84
N GLY A 131 26.66 -32.31 -2.33
CA GLY A 131 27.74 -31.75 -3.14
C GLY A 131 27.35 -30.51 -3.96
N LEU A 132 26.32 -29.77 -3.54
CA LEU A 132 25.78 -28.59 -4.24
C LEU A 132 26.69 -27.36 -4.12
N GLU A 133 27.62 -27.36 -3.16
CA GLU A 133 28.58 -26.26 -2.90
C GLU A 133 29.60 -26.00 -4.03
N LYS A 134 29.66 -26.82 -5.08
CA LYS A 134 30.69 -26.67 -6.13
C LYS A 134 30.38 -25.68 -7.26
N HIS A 135 29.21 -25.05 -7.30
CA HIS A 135 28.94 -23.98 -8.26
C HIS A 135 27.97 -22.92 -7.72
N SER A 136 28.44 -22.04 -6.84
CA SER A 136 27.86 -20.70 -6.73
C SER A 136 28.83 -19.67 -7.32
N THR A 137 28.89 -19.64 -8.65
CA THR A 137 29.12 -18.41 -9.42
C THR A 137 27.86 -18.07 -10.23
N ALA A 138 26.70 -18.58 -9.82
CA ALA A 138 25.45 -18.10 -10.39
C ALA A 138 25.34 -16.61 -10.00
N PRO A 139 25.24 -15.69 -10.97
CA PRO A 139 25.01 -14.31 -10.66
C PRO A 139 23.72 -14.25 -9.84
N THR A 140 23.75 -13.51 -8.73
CA THR A 140 22.54 -13.00 -8.07
C THR A 140 21.54 -12.63 -9.17
N PRO A 141 20.27 -13.05 -9.13
CA PRO A 141 19.28 -12.52 -10.04
C PRO A 141 19.18 -11.04 -9.70
N VAL A 142 19.97 -10.23 -10.41
CA VAL A 142 19.83 -8.80 -10.45
C VAL A 142 18.41 -8.62 -10.95
N LEU A 143 17.51 -8.17 -10.07
CA LEU A 143 16.28 -7.49 -10.48
C LEU A 143 16.72 -6.54 -11.57
N GLN A 144 16.46 -6.88 -12.84
CA GLN A 144 16.94 -6.08 -13.95
C GLN A 144 16.32 -4.70 -13.76
N SER A 145 17.13 -3.74 -13.31
CA SER A 145 16.76 -2.35 -13.46
C SER A 145 16.50 -2.14 -14.95
N PRO A 146 15.53 -1.29 -15.33
CA PRO A 146 15.24 -1.03 -16.73
C PRO A 146 16.56 -0.83 -17.46
N ARG A 147 16.82 -1.62 -18.53
CA ARG A 147 18.08 -1.62 -19.26
C ARG A 147 18.58 -0.18 -19.43
N GLU A 148 19.64 0.19 -18.74
CA GLU A 148 20.33 1.44 -18.99
C GLU A 148 20.90 1.32 -20.40
N MET A 149 20.37 2.10 -21.37
CA MET A 149 20.97 2.18 -22.70
C MET A 149 22.42 2.59 -22.53
N SER A 150 23.33 1.89 -23.23
CA SER A 150 24.74 2.24 -23.20
C SER A 150 24.92 3.68 -23.69
N ARG A 151 25.98 4.36 -23.22
CA ARG A 151 26.29 5.73 -23.65
C ARG A 151 26.37 5.85 -25.19
N GLU A 152 26.84 4.80 -25.85
CA GLU A 152 26.93 4.73 -27.32
C GLU A 152 25.55 4.64 -27.98
N GLU A 153 24.64 3.82 -27.44
CA GLU A 153 23.25 3.73 -27.92
C GLU A 153 22.48 5.03 -27.68
N ILE A 154 22.71 5.71 -26.56
CA ILE A 154 22.11 7.02 -26.26
C ILE A 154 22.57 8.06 -27.28
N HIS A 155 23.87 8.11 -27.61
CA HIS A 155 24.38 9.04 -28.61
C HIS A 155 23.84 8.73 -30.00
N ALA A 156 23.83 7.47 -30.41
CA ALA A 156 23.28 7.07 -31.70
C ALA A 156 21.79 7.41 -31.84
N GLU A 157 21.01 7.21 -30.76
CA GLU A 157 19.59 7.55 -30.75
C GLU A 157 19.36 9.07 -30.78
N LEU A 158 20.16 9.84 -30.04
CA LEU A 158 20.06 11.30 -30.05
C LEU A 158 20.45 11.90 -31.40
N ASP A 159 21.51 11.36 -32.03
CA ASP A 159 21.93 11.78 -33.37
C ASP A 159 20.83 11.49 -34.40
N ARG A 160 20.19 10.32 -34.32
CA ARG A 160 19.03 9.99 -35.17
C ARG A 160 17.87 10.98 -34.99
N GLN A 161 17.54 11.34 -33.75
CA GLN A 161 16.46 12.30 -33.49
C GLN A 161 16.79 13.70 -34.00
N LEU A 162 18.06 14.14 -33.89
CA LEU A 162 18.52 15.42 -34.41
C LEU A 162 18.47 15.47 -35.95
N ASP A 163 18.81 14.37 -36.62
CA ASP A 163 18.70 14.28 -38.08
C ASP A 163 17.24 14.31 -38.53
N GLU A 164 16.35 13.59 -37.85
CA GLU A 164 14.91 13.61 -38.13
C GLU A 164 14.31 15.02 -37.92
N GLU A 165 14.68 15.74 -36.86
CA GLU A 165 14.25 17.13 -36.64
C GLU A 165 14.80 18.08 -37.71
N LYS A 166 16.05 17.89 -38.13
CA LYS A 166 16.67 18.72 -39.16
C LYS A 166 16.01 18.51 -40.53
N GLU A 167 15.73 17.26 -40.90
CA GLU A 167 14.97 16.95 -42.11
C GLU A 167 13.54 17.53 -42.05
N ALA A 168 12.87 17.45 -40.90
CA ALA A 168 11.56 18.06 -40.70
C ALA A 168 11.61 19.61 -40.84
N ALA A 169 12.64 20.24 -40.28
CA ALA A 169 12.85 21.69 -40.38
C ALA A 169 13.19 22.15 -41.81
N GLU A 170 14.03 21.40 -42.54
CA GLU A 170 14.36 21.68 -43.93
C GLU A 170 13.13 21.53 -44.84
N ASN A 171 12.31 20.49 -44.63
CA ASN A 171 11.05 20.30 -45.34
C ASN A 171 10.00 21.40 -45.02
N ALA A 172 10.00 21.94 -43.79
CA ALA A 172 9.13 23.06 -43.42
C ALA A 172 9.57 24.41 -44.02
N SER A 173 10.87 24.57 -44.32
CA SER A 173 11.43 25.82 -44.88
C SER A 173 11.27 25.96 -46.41
N GLY A 174 10.82 24.92 -47.11
CA GLY A 174 10.63 24.89 -48.57
C GLY A 174 9.33 25.53 -49.10
N PHE A 175 8.43 26.00 -48.24
CA PHE A 175 7.14 26.58 -48.67
C PHE A 175 6.98 28.03 -48.18
N GLY A 176 7.43 29.00 -48.97
CA GLY A 176 7.18 30.41 -48.65
C GLY A 176 7.76 31.48 -49.57
N HIS A 177 7.31 31.58 -50.83
CA HIS A 177 6.88 32.87 -51.39
C HIS A 177 6.11 32.71 -52.72
N GLY A 178 4.78 32.65 -52.60
CA GLY A 178 3.87 32.92 -53.72
C GLY A 178 3.85 34.42 -54.02
N LYS A 179 4.10 34.78 -55.28
CA LYS A 179 3.91 36.15 -55.79
C LYS A 179 2.43 36.52 -55.73
N SER A 180 2.08 37.60 -55.02
CA SER A 180 0.78 38.26 -55.14
C SER A 180 0.91 39.70 -55.64
N GLY A 181 0.15 39.99 -56.70
CA GLY A 181 -0.58 41.23 -56.97
C GLY A 181 0.14 42.58 -56.96
N ARG A 182 0.33 43.17 -58.15
CA ARG A 182 0.43 44.62 -58.34
C ARG A 182 -0.96 45.18 -58.69
N ALA A 183 -1.45 46.11 -57.87
CA ALA A 183 -2.64 46.92 -58.10
C ALA A 183 -2.38 48.01 -59.15
N THR A 184 -3.41 48.46 -59.86
CA THR A 184 -3.91 49.86 -59.93
C THR A 184 -4.93 49.99 -61.06
N GLY A 185 -6.10 50.57 -60.76
CA GLY A 185 -7.15 50.94 -61.70
C GLY A 185 -8.45 51.22 -60.96
#